data_AF-A0A1Y1Q2W0-F1
#
_entry.id   AF-A0A1Y1Q2W0-F1
#
_cell.length_a   1.000
_cell.length_b   1.000
_cell.length_c   1.000
_cell.angle_alpha   90.00
_cell.angle_beta   90.00
_cell.angle_gamma   90.00
#
_symmetry.space_group_name_H-M   'P 1'
#
loop_
_entity.id
_entity.type
_entity.pdbx_description
1 polymer ?
#
loop_
_entity_poly.entity_id
_entity_poly.type
_entity_poly.pdbx_seq_one_letter_code
_entity_poly.pdbx_strand_id
1 'polypeptide(L)'
;MKPKIYIETSVISYLTAKLSSDLITAGHQKITQDWWKHRRQEFTLHISQLVVKEASVGNTTAASKRLSVLSEIPILLPNDEVTRMTNELLLKALDSNMV
;
A
#
# COMPACT_ATOMS: atom_id res chain seq x y z
N MET A 1 -21.10 -2.57 10.51
CA MET A 1 -19.74 -2.01 10.62
C MET A 1 -18.98 -2.37 9.35
N LYS A 2 -18.26 -1.45 8.69
CA LYS A 2 -17.48 -1.78 7.48
C LYS A 2 -16.22 -2.57 7.88
N PRO A 3 -15.82 -3.61 7.13
CA PRO A 3 -14.54 -4.28 7.37
C PRO A 3 -13.38 -3.30 7.17
N LYS A 4 -12.32 -3.44 7.97
CA LYS A 4 -11.10 -2.62 7.88
C LYS A 4 -10.08 -3.32 7.01
N ILE A 5 -9.43 -2.58 6.12
CA ILE A 5 -8.34 -3.11 5.29
C ILE A 5 -7.17 -2.14 5.28
N TYR A 6 -5.97 -2.72 5.19
CA TYR A 6 -4.73 -2.00 5.02
C TYR A 6 -4.36 -1.97 3.53
N ILE A 7 -3.93 -0.81 3.04
CA ILE A 7 -3.55 -0.61 1.64
C ILE A 7 -2.03 -0.46 1.53
N GLU A 8 -1.41 -1.38 0.80
CA GLU A 8 0.03 -1.35 0.49
C GLU A 8 0.37 -0.39 -0.66
N THR A 9 1.64 0.03 -0.74
CA THR A 9 2.16 0.96 -1.75
C THR A 9 1.92 0.48 -3.19
N SER A 10 1.99 -0.83 -3.43
CA SER A 10 1.79 -1.43 -4.75
C SER A 10 0.38 -1.18 -5.30
N VAL A 11 -0.65 -1.24 -4.44
CA VAL A 11 -2.05 -0.97 -4.82
C VAL A 11 -2.19 0.46 -5.34
N ILE A 12 -1.61 1.43 -4.64
CA ILE A 12 -1.66 2.85 -5.03
C ILE A 12 -0.85 3.10 -6.31
N SER A 13 0.26 2.38 -6.48
CA SER A 13 1.08 2.44 -7.68
C SER A 13 0.32 1.90 -8.91
N TYR A 14 -0.34 0.75 -8.78
CA TYR A 14 -1.18 0.19 -9.85
C TYR A 14 -2.40 1.05 -10.15
N LEU A 15 -3.03 1.63 -9.14
CA LEU A 15 -4.20 2.48 -9.30
C LEU A 15 -3.92 3.71 -10.17
N THR A 16 -2.78 4.37 -9.94
CA THR A 16 -2.47 5.68 -10.53
C THR A 16 -1.59 5.61 -11.79
N ALA A 17 -0.99 4.45 -12.04
CA ALA A 17 -0.17 4.23 -13.22
C ALA A 17 -1.00 4.22 -14.51
N LYS A 18 -0.34 4.60 -15.62
CA LYS A 18 -0.88 4.33 -16.96
C LYS A 18 -0.92 2.82 -17.19
N LEU A 19 -1.90 2.37 -17.96
CA LEU A 19 -2.01 0.96 -18.31
C LEU A 19 -0.71 0.51 -19.00
N SER A 20 -0.13 -0.58 -18.49
CA SER A 20 1.10 -1.16 -19.00
C SER A 20 0.87 -1.86 -20.34
N SER A 21 1.92 -1.93 -21.17
CA SER A 21 1.93 -2.82 -22.33
C SER A 21 2.19 -4.28 -21.95
N ASP A 22 2.75 -4.52 -20.76
CA ASP A 22 2.86 -5.86 -20.19
C ASP A 22 1.50 -6.36 -19.70
N LEU A 23 1.02 -7.46 -20.26
CA LEU A 23 -0.34 -7.97 -20.03
C LEU A 23 -0.60 -8.32 -18.56
N ILE A 24 0.39 -8.87 -17.87
CA ILE A 24 0.27 -9.27 -16.46
C ILE A 24 0.12 -8.03 -15.59
N THR A 25 1.00 -7.05 -15.77
CA THR A 25 0.95 -5.77 -15.07
C THR A 25 -0.35 -5.02 -15.38
N ALA A 26 -0.78 -5.01 -16.64
CA ALA A 26 -2.05 -4.41 -17.06
C ALA A 26 -3.25 -5.07 -16.36
N GLY A 27 -3.21 -6.39 -16.18
CA GLY A 27 -4.22 -7.14 -15.41
C GLY A 27 -4.29 -6.68 -13.95
N HIS A 28 -3.15 -6.58 -13.26
CA HIS A 28 -3.10 -6.09 -11.88
C HIS A 28 -3.61 -4.64 -11.76
N GLN A 29 -3.23 -3.77 -12.70
CA GLN A 29 -3.72 -2.39 -12.76
C GLN A 29 -5.22 -2.34 -12.94
N LYS A 30 -5.76 -3.13 -13.88
CA LYS A 30 -7.19 -3.17 -14.17
C LYS A 30 -8.01 -3.67 -12.98
N ILE A 31 -7.59 -4.78 -12.36
CA ILE A 31 -8.25 -5.32 -11.16
C ILE A 31 -8.21 -4.30 -10.03
N THR A 32 -7.07 -3.64 -9.82
CA THR A 32 -6.92 -2.61 -8.78
C THR A 32 -7.84 -1.42 -9.03
N GLN A 33 -7.88 -0.91 -10.26
CA GLN A 33 -8.75 0.20 -10.66
C GLN A 33 -10.23 -0.15 -10.52
N ASP A 34 -10.63 -1.35 -10.93
CA ASP A 34 -12.02 -1.82 -10.83
C ASP A 34 -12.45 -2.03 -9.38
N TRP A 35 -11.59 -2.61 -8.55
CA TRP A 35 -11.85 -2.73 -7.12
C TRP A 35 -11.95 -1.35 -6.45
N TRP A 36 -11.03 -0.43 -6.79
CA TRP A 36 -11.03 0.92 -6.23
C TRP A 36 -12.32 1.68 -6.58
N LYS A 37 -12.77 1.56 -7.83
CA LYS A 37 -13.98 2.23 -8.32
C LYS A 37 -15.25 1.65 -7.71
N HIS A 38 -15.37 0.32 -7.64
CA HIS A 38 -16.65 -0.32 -7.34
C HIS A 38 -16.79 -0.75 -5.88
N ARG A 39 -15.67 -1.05 -5.19
CA ARG A 39 -15.72 -1.74 -3.90
C ARG A 39 -15.08 -0.99 -2.74
N ARG A 40 -14.20 0.00 -2.99
CA ARG A 40 -13.47 0.68 -1.88
C ARG A 40 -14.40 1.22 -0.78
N GLN A 41 -15.59 1.69 -1.18
CA GLN A 41 -16.56 2.29 -0.27
C GLN A 41 -17.20 1.27 0.68
N GLU A 42 -17.10 -0.03 0.40
CA GLU A 42 -17.56 -1.10 1.29
C GLU A 42 -16.63 -1.25 2.52
N PHE A 43 -15.44 -0.64 2.50
CA PHE A 43 -14.40 -0.83 3.50
C PHE A 43 -14.00 0.48 4.21
N THR A 44 -13.39 0.34 5.39
CA THR A 44 -12.64 1.42 6.03
C THR A 44 -11.14 1.22 5.74
N LEU A 45 -10.60 2.09 4.89
CA LEU A 45 -9.21 2.02 4.43
C LEU A 45 -8.26 2.59 5.47
N HIS A 46 -7.08 2.00 5.59
CA HIS A 46 -5.97 2.50 6.39
C HIS A 46 -4.64 2.29 5.66
N ILE A 47 -3.65 3.12 5.98
CA ILE A 47 -2.27 3.03 5.46
C ILE A 47 -1.27 3.23 6.61
N SER A 48 0.01 2.94 6.36
CA SER A 48 1.09 3.35 7.26
C SER A 48 1.81 4.60 6.75
N GLN A 49 2.61 5.23 7.61
CA GLN A 49 3.51 6.30 7.22
C GLN A 49 4.53 5.84 6.16
N LEU A 50 4.91 4.55 6.16
CA LEU A 50 5.83 3.98 5.19
C LEU A 50 5.24 4.01 3.78
N VAL A 51 3.94 3.72 3.63
CA VAL A 51 3.25 3.80 2.32
C VAL A 51 3.32 5.20 1.73
N VAL A 52 3.14 6.24 2.56
CA VAL A 52 3.29 7.64 2.13
C VAL A 52 4.73 7.93 1.69
N LYS A 53 5.71 7.48 2.47
CA LYS A 53 7.14 7.65 2.16
C LYS A 53 7.48 7.01 0.82
N GLU A 54 7.13 5.75 0.60
CA GLU A 54 7.42 5.04 -0.65
C GLU A 54 6.66 5.64 -1.85
N ALA A 55 5.40 6.04 -1.65
CA ALA A 55 4.59 6.68 -2.69
C ALA A 55 5.11 8.06 -3.13
N SER A 56 5.89 8.74 -2.29
CA SER A 56 6.46 10.06 -2.59
C SER A 56 7.73 10.03 -3.46
N VAL A 57 8.38 8.87 -3.58
CA VAL A 57 9.67 8.73 -4.27
C VAL A 57 9.47 8.49 -5.78
N GLY A 58 10.42 8.96 -6.61
CA GLY A 58 10.45 8.70 -8.05
C GLY A 58 10.00 9.90 -8.90
N ASN A 59 9.33 9.64 -10.03
CA ASN A 59 8.85 10.71 -10.91
C ASN A 59 7.83 11.62 -10.18
N THR A 60 8.09 12.93 -10.16
CA THR A 60 7.29 13.92 -9.42
C THR A 60 5.81 13.90 -9.78
N THR A 61 5.47 13.78 -11.07
CA THR A 61 4.07 13.73 -11.52
C THR A 61 3.36 12.45 -11.06
N ALA A 62 4.04 11.30 -11.12
CA ALA A 62 3.50 10.03 -10.63
C ALA A 62 3.37 10.02 -9.09
N ALA A 63 4.37 10.56 -8.38
CA ALA A 63 4.32 10.72 -6.92
C ALA A 63 3.15 11.61 -6.50
N SER A 64 2.95 12.75 -7.15
CA SER A 64 1.82 13.66 -6.87
C SER A 64 0.46 12.97 -7.01
N LYS A 65 0.26 12.16 -8.05
CA LYS A 65 -0.97 11.37 -8.22
C LYS A 65 -1.18 10.36 -7.10
N ARG A 66 -0.14 9.63 -6.70
CA ARG A 66 -0.20 8.66 -5.59
C ARG A 66 -0.54 9.36 -4.28
N LEU A 67 0.13 10.46 -3.97
CA LEU A 67 -0.10 11.23 -2.74
C LEU A 67 -1.51 11.83 -2.68
N SER A 68 -2.06 12.26 -3.82
CA SER A 68 -3.45 12.75 -3.89
C SER A 68 -4.49 11.67 -3.57
N VAL A 69 -4.20 10.39 -3.83
CA VAL A 69 -5.10 9.31 -3.42
C VAL A 69 -4.96 9.04 -1.93
N LEU A 70 -3.73 9.07 -1.42
CA LEU A 70 -3.42 8.75 -0.03
C LEU A 70 -3.92 9.81 0.97
N SER A 71 -4.07 11.08 0.55
CA SER A 71 -4.47 12.17 1.44
C SER A 71 -5.85 12.00 2.09
N GLU A 72 -6.71 11.14 1.53
CA GLU A 72 -8.03 10.85 2.08
C GLU A 72 -8.04 9.62 3.02
N ILE A 73 -6.91 8.94 3.21
CA ILE A 73 -6.84 7.66 3.91
C ILE A 73 -6.16 7.82 5.27
N PRO A 74 -6.81 7.42 6.39
CA PRO A 74 -6.21 7.48 7.72
C PRO A 74 -4.90 6.69 7.84
N ILE A 75 -3.90 7.31 8.46
CA ILE A 75 -2.62 6.69 8.79
C ILE A 75 -2.73 5.97 10.14
N LEU A 76 -2.31 4.71 10.18
CA LEU A 76 -2.10 3.96 11.42
C LEU A 76 -0.76 4.39 12.04
N LEU A 77 -0.84 4.90 13.26
CA LEU A 77 0.34 5.22 14.05
C LEU A 77 0.87 3.93 14.71
N PRO A 78 2.17 3.63 14.57
CA PRO A 78 2.76 2.51 15.29
C PRO A 78 2.72 2.78 16.80
N ASN A 79 2.55 1.73 17.58
CA ASN A 79 2.69 1.75 19.04
C ASN A 79 3.84 0.83 19.47
N ASP A 80 4.14 0.82 20.76
CA ASP A 80 5.26 0.04 21.32
C ASP A 80 5.12 -1.47 21.04
N GLU A 81 3.89 -1.98 21.02
CA GLU A 81 3.62 -3.38 20.70
C GLU A 81 3.93 -3.72 19.24
N VAL A 82 3.54 -2.88 18.30
CA VAL A 82 3.89 -3.05 16.88
C VAL A 82 5.40 -3.03 16.68
N THR A 83 6.11 -2.12 17.36
CA THR A 83 7.58 -2.05 17.31
C THR A 83 8.22 -3.32 17.86
N ARG A 84 7.74 -3.81 19.01
CA ARG A 84 8.21 -5.06 19.62
C ARG A 84 8.02 -6.25 18.68
N MET A 85 6.81 -6.43 18.14
CA MET A 85 6.49 -7.52 17.21
C MET A 85 7.34 -7.45 15.93
N THR A 86 7.57 -6.24 15.40
CA THR A 86 8.41 -6.04 14.22
C THR A 86 9.84 -6.52 14.48
N ASN A 87 10.42 -6.17 15.63
CA ASN A 87 11.77 -6.62 16.00
C ASN A 87 11.85 -8.14 16.18
N GLU A 88 10.84 -8.76 16.80
CA GLU A 88 10.78 -10.23 16.93
C GLU A 88 10.71 -10.93 15.58
N LEU A 89 9.95 -10.40 14.63
CA LEU A 89 9.87 -10.93 13.27
C LEU A 89 11.19 -10.79 12.51
N LEU A 90 11.87 -9.66 12.66
CA LEU A 90 13.18 -9.42 12.05
C LEU A 90 14.23 -10.40 12.56
N LEU A 91 14.29 -10.63 13.88
CA LEU A 91 15.22 -11.60 14.47
C LEU A 91 14.98 -13.01 13.92
N LYS A 92 13.72 -13.46 13.89
CA LYS A 92 13.36 -14.78 13.33
C LYS A 92 13.75 -14.92 11.86
N ALA A 93 13.58 -13.87 11.07
CA ALA A 93 13.95 -13.87 9.66
C ALA A 93 15.47 -13.96 9.45
N LEU A 94 16.26 -13.32 10.32
CA LEU A 94 17.72 -13.40 10.30
C LEU A 94 18.22 -14.78 10.73
N ASP A 95 17.64 -15.36 11.78
CA ASP A 95 17.98 -16.70 12.27
C ASP A 95 17.66 -17.79 11.22
N SER A 96 16.57 -17.63 10.48
CA SER A 96 16.16 -18.57 9.43
C SER A 96 17.06 -18.54 8.19
N ASN A 97 17.85 -17.48 7.99
CA ASN A 97 18.79 -17.33 6.89
C ASN A 97 20.22 -17.77 7.25
N MET A 98 20.44 -18.31 8.45
CA MET A 98 21.74 -18.83 8.91
C MET A 98 21.87 -20.37 8.81
N VAL A 99 20.96 -21.04 8.07
CA VAL A 99 21.00 -22.48 7.78
C VAL A 99 21.11 -22.71 6.27
#